data_AF-A0AAD9IHF7-F1
#
_entry.id   AF-A0AAD9IHF7-F1
#
_cell.length_a   1.000
_cell.length_b   1.000
_cell.length_c   1.000
_cell.angle_alpha   90.00
_cell.angle_beta   90.00
_cell.angle_gamma   90.00
#
_symmetry.space_group_name_H-M   'P 1'
#
loop_
_entity.id
_entity.type
_entity.pdbx_description
1 polymer ?
#
loop_
_entity_poly.entity_id
_entity_poly.type
_entity_poly.pdbx_seq_one_letter_code
_entity_poly.pdbx_strand_id
1 'polypeptide(L)'
;MAWVPALSSIWDLKSANAESRKAVESCRPLTIDGPIQLDRDPDVTQILLLSDAFGIDELVALQLVQRGYFQVGEVSAAAGGGQLLEDVISCLQVLAEVLEAQLDGRAPASWVPPAEQAYIQERAAAVPSADSLPALLVKRLSRPLQAHIERLPALINSSGQLLDPGQAVGQIDLLLAQCLLLSLTLVVGQEGSVLDLAEPAFGLLKDVAARRDRAHIAPLLELCALTIVLPAGGQPGADASALAAVDAAAQALPDGACSAVKLAWELARAADRPARGPLKMAAQKATQAGALGHLWRAVLGAPALLRGPASLRVAAAGLVHRYAAALLGSADGAEVLAALIQRSVAESKAEFGPEASLVLASRAGTVVSKGGETAVPDDLSTLLHLFAATLAISPALFLDETLREEEFLELMSPSGAGRAQLLGRVPSVFVAYHAVLAAIASCPDGARSIFVQLSAEHATELVGWRHIFEALQQLVRRFDFPAGDASGARHAEDALPPWDTAGICAQVRLVSAVFKHGAAGEVPLWLAAMRDELGLSSVWDALIQAMCCPVPQELKAELDFALAALARLPDVAPLALQRLLAAIVPQGRDAASQPALPHYDLGYQLNEIEARGGGRVYAFVRQGVEFKILFD
;
A
#
# COMPACT_ATOMS: atom_id res chain seq x y z
N MET A 1 -22.11 -28.26 4.46
CA MET A 1 -21.22 -27.49 5.36
C MET A 1 -19.82 -28.00 5.11
N ALA A 2 -18.90 -27.14 4.68
CA ALA A 2 -17.49 -27.53 4.57
C ALA A 2 -16.97 -27.85 5.98
N TRP A 3 -16.28 -28.98 6.12
CA TRP A 3 -15.63 -29.35 7.38
C TRP A 3 -14.44 -28.40 7.60
N VAL A 4 -14.37 -27.76 8.77
CA VAL A 4 -13.24 -26.91 9.17
C VAL A 4 -12.42 -27.72 10.20
N PRO A 5 -11.14 -28.00 9.93
CA PRO A 5 -10.28 -28.65 10.92
C PRO A 5 -10.10 -27.77 12.16
N ALA A 6 -9.84 -28.38 13.31
CA ALA A 6 -9.58 -27.64 14.55
C ALA A 6 -8.32 -26.78 14.40
N LEU A 7 -8.34 -25.53 14.87
CA LEU A 7 -7.21 -24.60 14.73
C LEU A 7 -5.94 -25.09 15.42
N SER A 8 -6.07 -25.92 16.46
CA SER A 8 -4.93 -26.55 17.14
C SER A 8 -4.04 -27.36 16.19
N SER A 9 -4.60 -27.87 15.08
CA SER A 9 -3.84 -28.60 14.06
C SER A 9 -2.78 -27.76 13.34
N ILE A 10 -2.88 -26.42 13.35
CA ILE A 10 -1.83 -25.55 12.81
C ILE A 10 -0.54 -25.67 13.64
N TRP A 11 -0.67 -25.84 14.97
CA TRP A 11 0.42 -25.79 15.94
C TRP A 11 0.90 -27.18 16.36
N ASP A 12 -0.03 -28.12 16.53
CA ASP A 12 0.16 -29.42 17.18
C ASP A 12 0.21 -30.58 16.16
N LEU A 13 0.73 -30.32 14.96
CA LEU A 13 1.04 -31.40 14.02
C LEU A 13 2.04 -32.36 14.66
N LYS A 14 1.60 -33.59 14.93
CA LYS A 14 2.47 -34.63 15.48
C LYS A 14 3.63 -34.86 14.53
N SER A 15 4.85 -34.77 15.07
CA SER A 15 6.07 -35.08 14.34
C SER A 15 6.21 -36.57 14.07
N ALA A 16 7.03 -36.93 13.08
CA ALA A 16 7.38 -38.33 12.78
C ALA A 16 7.72 -39.14 14.04
N ASN A 17 7.21 -40.38 14.12
CA ASN A 17 7.32 -41.23 15.30
C ASN A 17 7.73 -42.65 14.90
N ALA A 18 8.83 -43.14 15.46
CA ALA A 18 9.35 -44.49 15.17
C ALA A 18 8.34 -45.61 15.49
N GLU A 19 7.47 -45.44 16.47
CA GLU A 19 6.41 -46.40 16.79
C GLU A 19 5.30 -46.40 15.74
N SER A 20 4.83 -45.21 15.35
CA SER A 20 3.86 -45.01 14.26
C SER A 20 4.41 -45.55 12.94
N ARG A 21 5.69 -45.31 12.65
CA ARG A 21 6.38 -45.84 11.47
C ARG A 21 6.37 -47.36 11.42
N LYS A 22 6.77 -48.02 12.53
CA LYS A 22 6.71 -49.48 12.65
C LYS A 22 5.29 -50.02 12.50
N ALA A 23 4.30 -49.30 13.04
CA ALA A 23 2.90 -49.69 12.91
C ALA A 23 2.44 -49.67 11.44
N VAL A 24 2.80 -48.64 10.66
CA VAL A 24 2.48 -48.57 9.23
C VAL A 24 3.27 -49.62 8.43
N GLU A 25 4.56 -49.79 8.70
CA GLU A 25 5.42 -50.80 8.05
C GLU A 25 4.95 -52.24 8.31
N SER A 26 4.28 -52.49 9.44
CA SER A 26 3.65 -53.79 9.73
C SER A 26 2.47 -54.14 8.82
N CYS A 27 2.04 -53.20 7.96
CA CYS A 27 0.87 -53.29 7.09
C CYS A 27 -0.47 -53.44 7.86
N ARG A 28 -0.45 -53.29 9.19
CA ARG A 28 -1.63 -53.41 10.04
C ARG A 28 -1.65 -52.41 11.19
N PRO A 29 -1.58 -51.09 10.92
CA PRO A 29 -1.63 -50.07 11.96
C PRO A 29 -2.97 -50.07 12.70
N LEU A 30 -2.93 -49.75 13.99
CA LEU A 30 -4.12 -49.55 14.81
C LEU A 30 -4.52 -48.07 14.78
N THR A 31 -5.71 -47.78 14.28
CA THR A 31 -6.30 -46.43 14.27
C THR A 31 -7.41 -46.31 15.32
N ILE A 32 -7.98 -45.10 15.47
CA ILE A 32 -9.11 -44.84 16.37
C ILE A 32 -10.33 -45.69 16.00
N ASP A 33 -10.51 -45.96 14.71
CA ASP A 33 -11.61 -46.77 14.16
C ASP A 33 -11.31 -48.28 14.16
N GLY A 34 -10.13 -48.67 14.66
CA GLY A 34 -9.66 -50.05 14.73
C GLY A 34 -8.48 -50.37 13.80
N PRO A 35 -8.09 -51.65 13.70
CA PRO A 35 -6.96 -52.07 12.86
C PRO A 35 -7.32 -51.99 11.38
N ILE A 36 -6.45 -51.38 10.59
CA ILE A 36 -6.61 -51.24 9.13
C ILE A 36 -5.62 -52.18 8.44
N GLN A 37 -6.04 -52.88 7.39
CA GLN A 37 -5.14 -53.66 6.54
C GLN A 37 -4.65 -52.76 5.41
N LEU A 38 -3.34 -52.62 5.27
CA LEU A 38 -2.70 -51.86 4.21
C LEU A 38 -2.00 -52.80 3.23
N ASP A 39 -2.01 -52.43 1.95
CA ASP A 39 -1.14 -53.05 0.96
C ASP A 39 0.26 -52.45 1.06
N ARG A 40 1.29 -53.29 0.91
CA ARG A 40 2.67 -52.82 0.99
C ARG A 40 2.98 -51.80 -0.11
N ASP A 41 2.38 -52.00 -1.28
CA ASP A 41 2.31 -51.03 -2.37
C ASP A 41 0.86 -51.00 -2.89
N PRO A 42 0.24 -49.82 -3.07
CA PRO A 42 0.83 -48.48 -2.95
C PRO A 42 0.81 -47.88 -1.53
N ASP A 43 0.02 -48.40 -0.59
CA ASP A 43 -0.37 -47.67 0.63
C ASP A 43 0.83 -47.30 1.51
N VAL A 44 1.61 -48.29 1.97
CA VAL A 44 2.74 -48.05 2.91
C VAL A 44 3.75 -47.09 2.28
N THR A 45 4.09 -47.29 1.00
CA THR A 45 5.02 -46.43 0.27
C THR A 45 4.55 -44.98 0.19
N GLN A 46 3.28 -44.74 -0.13
CA GLN A 46 2.72 -43.38 -0.22
C GLN A 46 2.60 -42.70 1.15
N ILE A 47 2.25 -43.44 2.20
CA ILE A 47 2.15 -42.92 3.56
C ILE A 47 3.52 -42.47 4.09
N LEU A 48 4.54 -43.31 3.93
CA LEU A 48 5.89 -42.98 4.36
C LEU A 48 6.48 -41.83 3.54
N LEU A 49 6.20 -41.78 2.23
CA LEU A 49 6.60 -40.66 1.39
C LEU A 49 6.01 -39.32 1.88
N LEU A 50 4.70 -39.30 2.21
CA LEU A 50 4.03 -38.11 2.74
C LEU A 50 4.60 -37.70 4.10
N SER A 51 4.77 -38.67 5.01
CA SER A 51 5.36 -38.46 6.34
C SER A 51 6.75 -37.85 6.24
N ASP A 52 7.62 -38.40 5.38
CA ASP A 52 8.98 -37.91 5.19
C ASP A 52 9.03 -36.54 4.50
N ALA A 53 8.07 -36.23 3.61
CA ALA A 53 8.02 -34.96 2.89
C ALA A 53 7.66 -33.77 3.82
N PHE A 54 6.71 -33.97 4.74
CA PHE A 54 6.21 -32.93 5.65
C PHE A 54 6.73 -33.07 7.10
N GLY A 55 7.45 -34.13 7.44
CA GLY A 55 7.95 -34.40 8.79
C GLY A 55 6.86 -34.74 9.81
N ILE A 56 5.73 -35.30 9.34
CA ILE A 56 4.54 -35.59 10.16
C ILE A 56 4.50 -37.05 10.60
N ASP A 57 3.76 -37.34 11.67
CA ASP A 57 3.49 -38.68 12.17
C ASP A 57 2.86 -39.58 11.09
N GLU A 58 3.32 -40.82 11.02
CA GLU A 58 2.91 -41.76 9.98
C GLU A 58 1.42 -42.16 10.05
N LEU A 59 0.78 -42.10 11.23
CA LEU A 59 -0.66 -42.33 11.34
C LEU A 59 -1.48 -41.11 10.90
N VAL A 60 -0.94 -39.89 11.06
CA VAL A 60 -1.54 -38.67 10.49
C VAL A 60 -1.43 -38.71 8.97
N ALA A 61 -0.27 -39.11 8.43
CA ALA A 61 -0.08 -39.31 7.00
C ALA A 61 -1.06 -40.35 6.42
N LEU A 62 -1.28 -41.47 7.13
CA LEU A 62 -2.30 -42.46 6.77
C LEU A 62 -3.70 -41.84 6.64
N GLN A 63 -4.13 -41.05 7.62
CA GLN A 63 -5.45 -40.40 7.59
C GLN A 63 -5.59 -39.43 6.41
N LEU A 64 -4.55 -38.68 6.09
CA LEU A 64 -4.53 -37.75 4.97
C LEU A 64 -4.59 -38.47 3.62
N VAL A 65 -3.83 -39.56 3.45
CA VAL A 65 -3.86 -40.38 2.23
C VAL A 65 -5.23 -41.04 2.05
N GLN A 66 -5.84 -41.56 3.12
CA GLN A 66 -7.20 -42.12 3.04
C GLN A 66 -8.23 -41.07 2.67
N ARG A 67 -8.17 -39.87 3.25
CA ARG A 67 -9.03 -38.74 2.87
C ARG A 67 -8.83 -38.34 1.41
N GLY A 68 -7.58 -38.27 0.95
CA GLY A 68 -7.25 -38.01 -0.46
C GLY A 68 -7.85 -39.06 -1.39
N TYR A 69 -7.77 -40.34 -1.04
CA TYR A 69 -8.39 -41.43 -1.79
C TYR A 69 -9.91 -41.28 -1.88
N PHE A 70 -10.60 -40.93 -0.79
CA PHE A 70 -12.06 -40.74 -0.82
C PHE A 70 -12.50 -39.57 -1.70
N GLN A 71 -11.68 -38.54 -1.86
CA GLN A 71 -12.04 -37.34 -2.63
C GLN A 71 -11.62 -37.42 -4.09
N VAL A 72 -10.41 -37.93 -4.37
CA VAL A 72 -9.79 -37.94 -5.70
C VAL A 72 -9.83 -39.33 -6.35
N GLY A 73 -10.04 -40.38 -5.56
CA GLY A 73 -10.08 -41.78 -6.03
C GLY A 73 -8.70 -42.44 -6.17
N GLU A 74 -7.64 -41.81 -5.66
CA GLU A 74 -6.25 -42.30 -5.79
C GLU A 74 -5.53 -42.34 -4.43
N VAL A 75 -4.86 -43.46 -4.14
CA VAL A 75 -3.95 -43.59 -2.99
C VAL A 75 -2.63 -42.92 -3.35
N SER A 76 -2.46 -41.67 -2.95
CA SER A 76 -1.33 -40.84 -3.35
C SER A 76 -0.89 -39.90 -2.24
N ALA A 77 0.42 -39.79 -2.03
CA ALA A 77 1.04 -38.79 -1.18
C ALA A 77 0.76 -37.37 -1.69
N ALA A 78 0.62 -37.18 -3.01
CA ALA A 78 0.29 -35.88 -3.60
C ALA A 78 -1.12 -35.41 -3.20
N ALA A 79 -2.09 -36.32 -3.20
CA ALA A 79 -3.46 -36.03 -2.74
C ALA A 79 -3.51 -35.78 -1.23
N GLY A 80 -2.85 -36.62 -0.42
CA GLY A 80 -2.78 -36.42 1.04
C GLY A 80 -2.07 -35.12 1.42
N GLY A 81 -1.01 -34.74 0.71
CA GLY A 81 -0.30 -33.48 0.91
C GLY A 81 -1.14 -32.26 0.51
N GLY A 82 -1.91 -32.35 -0.59
CA GLY A 82 -2.84 -31.29 -0.97
C GLY A 82 -3.93 -31.06 0.09
N GLN A 83 -4.49 -32.13 0.66
CA GLN A 83 -5.45 -32.04 1.78
C GLN A 83 -4.85 -31.34 2.99
N LEU A 84 -3.61 -31.69 3.37
CA LEU A 84 -2.94 -31.07 4.50
C LEU A 84 -2.80 -29.55 4.30
N LEU A 85 -2.38 -29.12 3.11
CA LEU A 85 -2.23 -27.69 2.83
C LEU A 85 -3.58 -26.97 2.78
N GLU A 86 -4.62 -27.58 2.20
CA GLU A 86 -5.98 -27.03 2.20
C GLU A 86 -6.55 -26.89 3.61
N ASP A 87 -6.33 -27.90 4.47
CA ASP A 87 -6.72 -27.87 5.88
C ASP A 87 -6.03 -26.70 6.60
N VAL A 88 -4.70 -26.56 6.44
CA VAL A 88 -3.94 -25.45 7.05
C VAL A 88 -4.40 -24.09 6.54
N ILE A 89 -4.60 -23.94 5.22
CA ILE A 89 -5.07 -22.68 4.62
C ILE A 89 -6.45 -22.33 5.15
N SER A 90 -7.36 -23.29 5.24
CA SER A 90 -8.72 -23.09 5.76
C SER A 90 -8.69 -22.65 7.21
N CYS A 91 -7.87 -23.28 8.05
CA CYS A 91 -7.67 -22.87 9.43
C CYS A 91 -7.10 -21.45 9.55
N LEU A 92 -6.13 -21.08 8.70
CA LEU A 92 -5.57 -19.72 8.71
C LEU A 92 -6.57 -18.66 8.23
N GLN A 93 -7.44 -19.00 7.28
CA GLN A 93 -8.54 -18.11 6.87
C GLN A 93 -9.57 -17.90 7.98
N VAL A 94 -9.89 -18.96 8.74
CA VAL A 94 -10.74 -18.86 9.95
C VAL A 94 -10.09 -17.93 10.97
N LEU A 95 -8.78 -18.13 11.23
CA LEU A 95 -8.02 -17.30 12.16
C LEU A 95 -8.00 -15.83 11.73
N ALA A 96 -7.72 -15.56 10.45
CA ALA A 96 -7.74 -14.22 9.89
C ALA A 96 -9.12 -13.56 10.06
N GLU A 97 -10.21 -14.22 9.66
CA GLU A 97 -11.57 -13.67 9.78
C GLU A 97 -11.93 -13.29 11.22
N VAL A 98 -11.56 -14.11 12.21
CA VAL A 98 -11.83 -13.81 13.62
C VAL A 98 -10.99 -12.64 14.11
N LEU A 99 -9.70 -12.58 13.75
CA LEU A 99 -8.81 -11.48 14.14
C LEU A 99 -9.27 -10.15 13.52
N GLU A 100 -9.65 -10.18 12.24
CA GLU A 100 -10.20 -9.02 11.55
C GLU A 100 -11.51 -8.55 12.19
N ALA A 101 -12.41 -9.49 12.49
CA ALA A 101 -13.66 -9.16 13.14
C ALA A 101 -13.44 -8.48 14.50
N GLN A 102 -12.49 -8.98 15.29
CA GLN A 102 -12.14 -8.38 16.59
C GLN A 102 -11.52 -6.98 16.44
N LEU A 103 -10.63 -6.77 15.48
CA LEU A 103 -10.03 -5.45 15.21
C LEU A 103 -11.06 -4.42 14.75
N ASP A 104 -12.01 -4.84 13.91
CA ASP A 104 -13.08 -3.99 13.40
C ASP A 104 -14.22 -3.78 14.42
N GLY A 105 -14.17 -4.45 15.58
CA GLY A 105 -15.24 -4.40 16.58
C GLY A 105 -16.57 -5.03 16.10
N ARG A 106 -16.50 -5.97 15.15
CA ARG A 106 -17.66 -6.67 14.56
C ARG A 106 -17.72 -8.13 15.01
N ALA A 107 -18.88 -8.76 14.84
CA ALA A 107 -18.99 -10.21 15.03
C ALA A 107 -18.28 -10.97 13.90
N PRO A 108 -17.61 -12.11 14.18
CA PRO A 108 -17.09 -12.99 13.14
C PRO A 108 -18.21 -13.51 12.23
N ALA A 109 -17.86 -13.86 11.00
CA ALA A 109 -18.82 -14.43 10.06
C ALA A 109 -19.51 -15.70 10.62
N SER A 110 -20.77 -15.91 10.24
CA SER A 110 -21.63 -16.97 10.79
C SER A 110 -21.17 -18.40 10.49
N TRP A 111 -20.27 -18.58 9.54
CA TRP A 111 -19.68 -19.88 9.20
C TRP A 111 -18.51 -20.27 10.12
N VAL A 112 -17.99 -19.34 10.93
CA VAL A 112 -16.91 -19.61 11.88
C VAL A 112 -17.46 -20.37 13.10
N PRO A 113 -16.95 -21.57 13.42
CA PRO A 113 -17.45 -22.33 14.57
C PRO A 113 -17.23 -21.60 15.91
N PRO A 114 -18.22 -21.57 16.83
CA PRO A 114 -18.09 -20.88 18.12
C PRO A 114 -16.93 -21.37 19.00
N ALA A 115 -16.60 -22.67 18.92
CA ALA A 115 -15.48 -23.25 19.65
C ALA A 115 -14.14 -22.65 19.20
N GLU A 116 -13.97 -22.42 17.90
CA GLU A 116 -12.75 -21.81 17.34
C GLU A 116 -12.66 -20.32 17.71
N GLN A 117 -13.79 -19.62 17.76
CA GLN A 117 -13.83 -18.23 18.23
C GLN A 117 -13.35 -18.12 19.69
N ALA A 118 -13.87 -18.99 20.57
CA ALA A 118 -13.47 -19.03 21.97
C ALA A 118 -11.98 -19.38 22.13
N TYR A 119 -11.50 -20.37 21.37
CA TYR A 119 -10.09 -20.75 21.35
C TYR A 119 -9.16 -19.59 20.96
N ILE A 120 -9.51 -18.84 19.90
CA ILE A 120 -8.72 -17.67 19.46
C ILE A 120 -8.73 -16.58 20.53
N GLN A 121 -9.89 -16.28 21.11
CA GLN A 121 -10.03 -15.26 22.16
C GLN A 121 -9.20 -15.60 23.40
N GLU A 122 -9.24 -16.85 23.85
CA GLU A 122 -8.43 -17.33 24.98
C GLU A 122 -6.93 -17.15 24.70
N ARG A 123 -6.47 -17.54 23.51
CA ARG A 123 -5.06 -17.49 23.11
C ARG A 123 -4.57 -16.07 22.83
N ALA A 124 -5.43 -15.17 22.36
CA ALA A 124 -5.12 -13.75 22.21
C ALA A 124 -4.99 -13.06 23.58
N ALA A 125 -5.83 -13.43 24.55
CA ALA A 125 -5.79 -12.89 25.90
C ALA A 125 -4.65 -13.46 26.78
N ALA A 126 -4.02 -14.57 26.39
CA ALA A 126 -2.97 -15.24 27.15
C ALA A 126 -1.59 -14.53 27.14
N VAL A 127 -1.48 -13.29 26.66
CA VAL A 127 -0.21 -12.57 26.59
C VAL A 127 0.19 -12.01 27.98
N PRO A 128 1.47 -12.10 28.41
CA PRO A 128 2.63 -12.69 27.72
C PRO A 128 2.82 -14.16 28.13
N SER A 129 2.46 -15.08 27.24
CA SER A 129 2.70 -16.52 27.41
C SER A 129 3.31 -17.10 26.15
N ALA A 130 4.14 -18.12 26.28
CA ALA A 130 4.62 -18.94 25.16
C ALA A 130 3.48 -19.61 24.38
N ASP A 131 2.33 -19.71 25.05
CA ASP A 131 1.08 -20.28 24.57
C ASP A 131 0.15 -19.24 23.95
N SER A 132 0.55 -17.97 23.90
CA SER A 132 -0.20 -16.89 23.26
C SER A 132 -0.20 -17.04 21.74
N LEU A 133 -1.26 -16.55 21.11
CA LEU A 133 -1.43 -16.64 19.66
C LEU A 133 -0.24 -16.05 18.86
N PRO A 134 0.29 -14.85 19.18
CA PRO A 134 1.47 -14.33 18.48
C PRO A 134 2.72 -15.20 18.65
N ALA A 135 2.94 -15.77 19.85
CA ALA A 135 4.07 -16.67 20.10
C ALA A 135 3.97 -17.96 19.27
N LEU A 136 2.77 -18.55 19.19
CA LEU A 136 2.50 -19.72 18.36
C LEU A 136 2.72 -19.45 16.87
N LEU A 137 2.31 -18.27 16.38
CA LEU A 137 2.52 -17.83 14.99
C LEU A 137 4.00 -17.65 14.66
N VAL A 138 4.79 -17.01 15.52
CA VAL A 138 6.25 -16.87 15.35
C VAL A 138 6.94 -18.23 15.36
N LYS A 139 6.57 -19.11 16.31
CA LYS A 139 7.07 -20.49 16.37
C LYS A 139 6.72 -21.29 15.11
N ARG A 140 5.55 -21.05 14.51
CA ARG A 140 5.15 -21.73 13.28
C ARG A 140 5.92 -21.21 12.06
N LEU A 141 6.08 -19.89 11.93
CA LEU A 141 6.83 -19.26 10.83
C LEU A 141 8.33 -19.58 10.83
N SER A 142 8.90 -19.82 12.01
CA SER A 142 10.30 -20.28 12.17
C SER A 142 10.50 -21.76 11.81
N ARG A 143 9.42 -22.55 11.73
CA ARG A 143 9.42 -23.96 11.33
C ARG A 143 8.56 -24.14 10.07
N PRO A 144 9.04 -23.69 8.90
CA PRO A 144 8.27 -23.80 7.67
C PRO A 144 7.94 -25.27 7.36
N LEU A 145 6.79 -25.51 6.74
CA LEU A 145 6.28 -26.83 6.33
C LEU A 145 7.18 -27.56 5.31
N GLN A 146 8.25 -26.91 4.85
CA GLN A 146 9.03 -27.25 3.67
C GLN A 146 10.11 -28.33 3.86
N ALA A 147 10.12 -29.08 4.97
CA ALA A 147 11.27 -29.90 5.37
C ALA A 147 11.87 -30.71 4.20
N HIS A 148 11.05 -31.41 3.39
CA HIS A 148 11.47 -32.05 2.14
C HIS A 148 10.37 -32.05 1.05
N ILE A 149 9.59 -30.96 0.93
CA ILE A 149 8.44 -30.93 0.00
C ILE A 149 8.84 -31.14 -1.47
N GLU A 150 10.11 -30.87 -1.82
CA GLU A 150 10.70 -31.17 -3.13
C GLU A 150 10.60 -32.65 -3.54
N ARG A 151 10.42 -33.56 -2.57
CA ARG A 151 10.16 -34.99 -2.81
C ARG A 151 8.78 -35.24 -3.42
N LEU A 152 7.87 -34.28 -3.35
CA LEU A 152 6.54 -34.28 -3.94
C LEU A 152 6.49 -33.22 -5.05
N PRO A 153 6.80 -33.59 -6.32
CA PRO A 153 6.91 -32.61 -7.40
C PRO A 153 5.57 -31.95 -7.78
N ALA A 154 4.45 -32.55 -7.37
CA ALA A 154 3.12 -31.98 -7.49
C ALA A 154 2.25 -32.41 -6.31
N LEU A 155 1.29 -31.56 -5.94
CA LEU A 155 0.24 -31.88 -4.99
C LEU A 155 -1.11 -31.90 -5.72
N ILE A 156 -2.10 -32.62 -5.17
CA ILE A 156 -3.44 -32.68 -5.74
C ILE A 156 -4.43 -32.17 -4.71
N ASN A 157 -5.19 -31.14 -5.06
CA ASN A 157 -6.19 -30.55 -4.18
C ASN A 157 -7.47 -31.40 -4.12
N SER A 158 -8.40 -31.05 -3.22
CA SER A 158 -9.70 -31.72 -3.08
C SER A 158 -10.52 -31.81 -4.37
N SER A 159 -10.30 -30.90 -5.32
CA SER A 159 -10.97 -30.88 -6.63
C SER A 159 -10.24 -31.68 -7.72
N GLY A 160 -9.13 -32.35 -7.40
CA GLY A 160 -8.33 -33.12 -8.35
C GLY A 160 -7.39 -32.26 -9.22
N GLN A 161 -7.18 -30.99 -8.87
CA GLN A 161 -6.29 -30.09 -9.60
C GLN A 161 -4.86 -30.17 -9.06
N LEU A 162 -3.89 -30.09 -9.97
CA LEU A 162 -2.47 -30.02 -9.63
C LEU A 162 -2.13 -28.66 -9.00
N LEU A 163 -1.48 -28.70 -7.85
CA LEU A 163 -0.96 -27.55 -7.13
C LEU A 163 0.56 -27.55 -7.14
N ASP A 164 1.14 -26.37 -7.33
CA ASP A 164 2.56 -26.13 -7.12
C ASP A 164 2.86 -26.09 -5.61
N PRO A 165 3.73 -26.99 -5.09
CA PRO A 165 4.02 -27.04 -3.66
C PRO A 165 4.68 -25.76 -3.14
N GLY A 166 5.53 -25.10 -3.94
CA GLY A 166 6.21 -23.87 -3.55
C GLY A 166 5.24 -22.71 -3.41
N GLN A 167 4.28 -22.57 -4.34
CA GLN A 167 3.23 -21.57 -4.26
C GLN A 167 2.31 -21.79 -3.06
N ALA A 168 1.91 -23.04 -2.80
CA ALA A 168 1.02 -23.36 -1.69
C ALA A 168 1.67 -23.09 -0.32
N VAL A 169 2.95 -23.46 -0.14
CA VAL A 169 3.69 -23.10 1.08
C VAL A 169 3.89 -21.60 1.17
N GLY A 170 4.22 -20.93 0.06
CA GLY A 170 4.36 -19.47 0.02
C GLY A 170 3.08 -18.74 0.45
N GLN A 171 1.91 -19.27 0.09
CA GLN A 171 0.61 -18.76 0.52
C GLN A 171 0.37 -18.98 2.02
N ILE A 172 0.75 -20.14 2.57
CA ILE A 172 0.65 -20.41 4.01
C ILE A 172 1.54 -19.46 4.80
N ASP A 173 2.80 -19.28 4.38
CA ASP A 173 3.73 -18.32 4.99
C ASP A 173 3.16 -16.89 4.98
N LEU A 174 2.55 -16.49 3.86
CA LEU A 174 1.90 -15.20 3.73
C LEU A 174 0.74 -15.05 4.71
N LEU A 175 -0.18 -16.02 4.77
CA LEU A 175 -1.33 -16.00 5.68
C LEU A 175 -0.88 -16.00 7.15
N LEU A 176 0.13 -16.80 7.50
CA LEU A 176 0.72 -16.80 8.85
C LEU A 176 1.29 -15.43 9.22
N ALA A 177 2.03 -14.78 8.31
CA ALA A 177 2.58 -13.45 8.55
C ALA A 177 1.48 -12.38 8.68
N GLN A 178 0.39 -12.49 7.90
CA GLN A 178 -0.77 -11.61 8.02
C GLN A 178 -1.49 -11.81 9.37
N CYS A 179 -1.76 -13.06 9.77
CA CYS A 179 -2.33 -13.38 11.08
C CYS A 179 -1.43 -12.89 12.23
N LEU A 180 -0.10 -13.00 12.09
CA LEU A 180 0.84 -12.48 13.08
C LEU A 180 0.68 -10.97 13.23
N LEU A 181 0.69 -10.21 12.14
CA LEU A 181 0.52 -8.75 12.20
C LEU A 181 -0.83 -8.35 12.82
N LEU A 182 -1.93 -9.02 12.44
CA LEU A 182 -3.25 -8.76 13.01
C LEU A 182 -3.28 -9.09 14.52
N SER A 183 -2.71 -10.23 14.92
CA SER A 183 -2.68 -10.64 16.33
C SER A 183 -1.85 -9.69 17.19
N LEU A 184 -0.68 -9.23 16.71
CA LEU A 184 0.14 -8.24 17.40
C LEU A 184 -0.58 -6.90 17.51
N THR A 185 -1.25 -6.46 16.44
CA THR A 185 -2.02 -5.20 16.43
C THR A 185 -3.14 -5.25 17.46
N LEU A 186 -3.85 -6.37 17.54
CA LEU A 186 -4.93 -6.58 18.51
C LEU A 186 -4.41 -6.52 19.94
N VAL A 187 -3.34 -7.26 20.26
CA VAL A 187 -2.76 -7.33 21.61
C VAL A 187 -2.25 -5.97 22.05
N VAL A 188 -1.50 -5.26 21.18
CA VAL A 188 -1.01 -3.91 21.48
C VAL A 188 -2.16 -2.92 21.64
N GLY A 189 -3.22 -3.05 20.85
CA GLY A 189 -4.43 -2.23 20.98
C GLY A 189 -5.19 -2.46 22.30
N GLN A 190 -5.01 -3.62 22.93
CA GLN A 190 -5.56 -3.96 24.26
C GLN A 190 -4.56 -3.68 25.39
N GLU A 191 -3.54 -2.86 25.14
CA GLU A 191 -2.47 -2.49 26.10
C GLU A 191 -1.64 -3.70 26.59
N GLY A 192 -1.67 -4.82 25.87
CA GLY A 192 -0.83 -5.98 26.15
C GLY A 192 0.64 -5.74 25.80
N SER A 193 1.57 -6.33 26.55
CA SER A 193 3.01 -6.26 26.25
C SER A 193 3.44 -7.41 25.34
N VAL A 194 4.15 -7.09 24.27
CA VAL A 194 4.67 -8.07 23.27
C VAL A 194 6.19 -8.06 23.18
N LEU A 195 6.88 -7.43 24.14
CA LEU A 195 8.33 -7.26 24.12
C LEU A 195 9.10 -8.58 24.13
N ASP A 196 8.57 -9.60 24.82
CA ASP A 196 9.17 -10.94 24.87
C ASP A 196 9.23 -11.63 23.50
N LEU A 197 8.47 -11.13 22.51
CA LEU A 197 8.48 -11.63 21.14
C LEU A 197 9.54 -10.97 20.27
N ALA A 198 10.24 -9.93 20.75
CA ALA A 198 11.21 -9.20 19.95
C ALA A 198 12.36 -10.10 19.46
N GLU A 199 12.99 -10.86 20.36
CA GLU A 199 14.08 -11.77 19.98
C GLU A 199 13.66 -12.80 18.92
N PRO A 200 12.59 -13.60 19.12
CA PRO A 200 12.20 -14.60 18.12
C PRO A 200 11.66 -13.96 16.83
N ALA A 201 10.95 -12.82 16.89
CA ALA A 201 10.44 -12.14 15.70
C ALA A 201 11.56 -11.50 14.87
N PHE A 202 12.58 -10.91 15.51
CA PHE A 202 13.71 -10.29 14.81
C PHE A 202 14.65 -11.34 14.25
N GLY A 203 14.83 -12.47 14.95
CA GLY A 203 15.51 -13.65 14.42
C GLY A 203 14.83 -14.14 13.13
N LEU A 204 13.50 -14.27 13.15
CA LEU A 204 12.73 -14.63 11.96
C LEU A 204 12.87 -13.61 10.82
N LEU A 205 12.80 -12.31 11.11
CA LEU A 205 12.99 -11.25 10.11
C LEU A 205 14.38 -11.33 9.47
N LYS A 206 15.42 -11.55 10.29
CA LYS A 206 16.81 -11.72 9.83
C LYS A 206 16.96 -12.93 8.93
N ASP A 207 16.38 -14.06 9.31
CA ASP A 207 16.44 -15.31 8.53
C ASP A 207 15.71 -15.16 7.19
N VAL A 208 14.55 -14.51 7.19
CA VAL A 208 13.78 -14.24 5.98
C VAL A 208 14.50 -13.23 5.08
N ALA A 209 15.11 -12.19 5.64
CA ALA A 209 15.90 -11.22 4.87
C ALA A 209 17.10 -11.87 4.16
N ALA A 210 17.65 -12.96 4.72
CA ALA A 210 18.73 -13.72 4.10
C ALA A 210 18.26 -14.72 3.02
N ARG A 211 16.96 -15.04 2.98
CA ARG A 211 16.38 -16.12 2.15
C ARG A 211 15.53 -15.57 1.01
N ARG A 212 15.96 -15.79 -0.24
CA ARG A 212 15.26 -15.27 -1.43
C ARG A 212 13.89 -15.91 -1.64
N ASP A 213 13.73 -17.17 -1.26
CA ASP A 213 12.49 -17.97 -1.38
C ASP A 213 11.36 -17.51 -0.46
N ARG A 214 11.67 -16.72 0.58
CA ARG A 214 10.70 -16.16 1.53
C ARG A 214 10.64 -14.63 1.53
N ALA A 215 11.30 -13.98 0.56
CA ALA A 215 11.36 -12.51 0.49
C ALA A 215 9.97 -11.84 0.41
N HIS A 216 8.94 -12.56 -0.06
CA HIS A 216 7.56 -12.05 -0.17
C HIS A 216 6.88 -11.76 1.17
N ILE A 217 7.33 -12.35 2.28
CA ILE A 217 6.77 -12.07 3.63
C ILE A 217 7.59 -11.06 4.44
N ALA A 218 8.78 -10.68 3.97
CA ALA A 218 9.66 -9.74 4.69
C ALA A 218 8.96 -8.41 5.04
N PRO A 219 8.17 -7.77 4.15
CA PRO A 219 7.43 -6.55 4.49
C PRO A 219 6.47 -6.70 5.68
N LEU A 220 5.79 -7.84 5.79
CA LEU A 220 4.86 -8.10 6.89
C LEU A 220 5.61 -8.34 8.20
N LEU A 221 6.74 -9.04 8.16
CA LEU A 221 7.57 -9.27 9.34
C LEU A 221 8.23 -7.98 9.84
N GLU A 222 8.57 -7.06 8.93
CA GLU A 222 9.06 -5.74 9.30
C GLU A 222 7.97 -4.93 10.02
N LEU A 223 6.72 -4.97 9.53
CA LEU A 223 5.58 -4.38 10.23
C LEU A 223 5.35 -5.04 11.59
N CYS A 224 5.47 -6.37 11.71
CA CYS A 224 5.39 -7.06 13.00
C CYS A 224 6.46 -6.55 13.97
N ALA A 225 7.70 -6.39 13.51
CA ALA A 225 8.79 -5.84 14.32
C ALA A 225 8.50 -4.40 14.76
N LEU A 226 8.00 -3.54 13.86
CA LEU A 226 7.57 -2.19 14.21
C LEU A 226 6.44 -2.16 15.25
N THR A 227 5.47 -3.07 15.17
CA THR A 227 4.37 -3.19 16.15
C THR A 227 4.88 -3.56 17.54
N ILE A 228 5.96 -4.35 17.62
CA ILE A 228 6.58 -4.72 18.91
C ILE A 228 7.36 -3.54 19.50
N VAL A 229 8.09 -2.80 18.67
CA VAL A 229 9.09 -1.83 19.11
C VAL A 229 8.51 -0.46 19.43
N LEU A 230 7.62 0.07 18.60
CA LEU A 230 7.12 1.45 18.76
C LEU A 230 6.41 1.69 20.10
N PRO A 231 5.58 0.77 20.63
CA PRO A 231 4.94 0.95 21.94
C PRO A 231 5.92 0.83 23.13
N ALA A 232 7.10 0.24 22.93
CA ALA A 232 8.04 -0.09 24.01
C ALA A 232 8.53 1.13 24.80
N GLY A 233 8.65 2.28 24.13
CA GLY A 233 9.17 3.54 24.67
C GLY A 233 8.24 4.28 25.63
N GLY A 234 7.01 3.80 25.78
CA GLY A 234 5.97 4.46 26.58
C GLY A 234 5.26 3.54 27.58
N GLN A 235 5.73 2.29 27.79
CA GLN A 235 5.15 1.39 28.79
C GLN A 235 5.75 1.66 30.18
N PRO A 236 5.03 2.34 31.10
CA PRO A 236 5.52 2.54 32.46
C PRO A 236 5.69 1.18 33.16
N GLY A 237 6.92 0.86 33.54
CA GLY A 237 7.24 -0.42 34.20
C GLY A 237 7.71 -1.54 33.27
N ALA A 238 8.05 -1.25 32.01
CA ALA A 238 8.73 -2.21 31.15
C ALA A 238 10.00 -2.76 31.83
N ASP A 239 10.13 -4.09 31.85
CA ASP A 239 11.27 -4.77 32.47
C ASP A 239 12.57 -4.35 31.78
N ALA A 240 13.52 -3.83 32.55
CA ALA A 240 14.84 -3.43 32.06
C ALA A 240 15.58 -4.59 31.38
N SER A 241 15.32 -5.84 31.80
CA SER A 241 15.86 -7.03 31.16
C SER A 241 15.24 -7.26 29.78
N ALA A 242 13.92 -7.11 29.65
CA ALA A 242 13.23 -7.22 28.36
C ALA A 242 13.68 -6.12 27.39
N LEU A 243 13.80 -4.88 27.85
CA LEU A 243 14.31 -3.77 27.03
C LEU A 243 15.77 -4.01 26.58
N ALA A 244 16.62 -4.57 27.44
CA ALA A 244 17.99 -4.93 27.08
C ALA A 244 18.04 -6.06 26.03
N ALA A 245 17.14 -7.03 26.11
CA ALA A 245 17.02 -8.09 25.11
C ALA A 245 16.56 -7.53 23.74
N VAL A 246 15.59 -6.60 23.75
CA VAL A 246 15.15 -5.89 22.54
C VAL A 246 16.30 -5.10 21.93
N ASP A 247 17.11 -4.41 22.75
CA ASP A 247 18.28 -3.65 22.29
C ASP A 247 19.31 -4.55 21.59
N ALA A 248 19.65 -5.67 22.22
CA ALA A 248 20.57 -6.64 21.64
C ALA A 248 20.03 -7.23 20.32
N ALA A 249 18.73 -7.57 20.28
CA ALA A 249 18.09 -8.11 19.10
C ALA A 249 18.02 -7.09 17.95
N ALA A 250 17.67 -5.83 18.23
CA ALA A 250 17.60 -4.75 17.25
C ALA A 250 18.98 -4.44 16.65
N GLN A 251 20.03 -4.44 17.47
CA GLN A 251 21.40 -4.24 17.01
C GLN A 251 21.90 -5.39 16.12
N ALA A 252 21.41 -6.62 16.34
CA ALA A 252 21.79 -7.81 15.57
C ALA A 252 21.12 -7.91 14.19
N LEU A 253 20.14 -7.04 13.89
CA LEU A 253 19.51 -6.95 12.58
C LEU A 253 20.51 -6.42 11.52
N PRO A 254 20.41 -6.86 10.25
CA PRO A 254 21.23 -6.31 9.18
C PRO A 254 20.86 -4.84 8.88
N ASP A 255 21.77 -4.07 8.29
CA ASP A 255 21.44 -2.75 7.75
C ASP A 255 20.69 -2.87 6.41
N GLY A 256 20.02 -1.80 5.98
CA GLY A 256 19.19 -1.77 4.76
C GLY A 256 17.71 -1.96 5.10
N ALA A 257 17.13 -3.10 4.70
CA ALA A 257 15.70 -3.38 4.88
C ALA A 257 15.24 -3.42 6.35
N CYS A 258 16.14 -3.51 7.34
CA CYS A 258 15.79 -3.45 8.76
C CYS A 258 16.15 -2.10 9.42
N SER A 259 16.66 -1.12 8.65
CA SER A 259 17.02 0.20 9.18
C SER A 259 15.82 0.96 9.74
N ALA A 260 14.61 0.70 9.24
CA ALA A 260 13.38 1.26 9.80
C ALA A 260 13.11 0.74 11.22
N VAL A 261 13.28 -0.56 11.48
CA VAL A 261 13.11 -1.18 12.80
C VAL A 261 14.15 -0.65 13.79
N LYS A 262 15.41 -0.50 13.37
CA LYS A 262 16.47 0.08 14.22
C LYS A 262 16.15 1.52 14.61
N LEU A 263 15.70 2.34 13.65
CA LEU A 263 15.29 3.72 13.95
C LEU A 263 14.05 3.76 14.86
N ALA A 264 13.06 2.88 14.64
CA ALA A 264 11.90 2.77 15.52
C ALA A 264 12.29 2.49 16.97
N TRP A 265 13.30 1.64 17.17
CA TRP A 265 13.79 1.32 18.50
C TRP A 265 14.50 2.49 19.17
N GLU A 266 15.34 3.21 18.43
CA GLU A 266 15.97 4.43 18.96
C GLU A 266 14.94 5.52 19.28
N LEU A 267 13.87 5.64 18.48
CA LEU A 267 12.75 6.54 18.77
C LEU A 267 12.03 6.15 20.07
N ALA A 268 11.71 4.86 20.23
CA ALA A 268 11.11 4.34 21.44
C ALA A 268 11.99 4.61 22.68
N ARG A 269 13.30 4.37 22.59
CA ARG A 269 14.24 4.64 23.69
C ARG A 269 14.34 6.12 24.04
N ALA A 270 14.33 6.99 23.04
CA ALA A 270 14.44 8.44 23.25
C ALA A 270 13.20 9.02 23.96
N ALA A 271 12.03 8.40 23.81
CA ALA A 271 10.81 8.78 24.52
C ALA A 271 10.93 8.56 26.05
N ASP A 272 11.55 7.46 26.48
CA ASP A 272 11.75 7.13 27.91
C ASP A 272 12.95 7.86 28.53
N ARG A 273 13.97 8.18 27.73
CA ARG A 273 15.17 8.91 28.15
C ARG A 273 15.52 10.01 27.14
N PRO A 274 15.05 11.25 27.34
CA PRO A 274 15.36 12.37 26.45
C PRO A 274 16.82 12.82 26.65
N ALA A 275 17.77 12.00 26.22
CA ALA A 275 19.16 12.39 26.05
C ALA A 275 19.34 12.90 24.62
N ARG A 276 19.76 14.16 24.47
CA ARG A 276 20.03 14.81 23.16
C ARG A 276 21.22 14.14 22.46
N GLY A 277 21.11 13.82 21.17
CA GLY A 277 22.26 13.42 20.32
C GLY A 277 22.27 12.01 19.70
N PRO A 278 21.99 10.90 20.42
CA PRO A 278 22.02 9.56 19.82
C PRO A 278 20.92 9.36 18.77
N LEU A 279 19.74 9.94 19.00
CA LEU A 279 18.61 9.85 18.07
C LEU A 279 18.91 10.57 16.75
N LYS A 280 19.46 11.79 16.79
CA LYS A 280 19.90 12.51 15.60
C LYS A 280 20.84 11.68 14.70
N MET A 281 21.85 11.04 15.28
CA MET A 281 22.77 10.19 14.51
C MET A 281 22.07 8.94 13.95
N ALA A 282 21.17 8.33 14.72
CA ALA A 282 20.38 7.19 14.26
C ALA A 282 19.43 7.57 13.12
N ALA A 283 18.72 8.68 13.25
CA ALA A 283 17.82 9.22 12.23
C ALA A 283 18.57 9.56 10.94
N GLN A 284 19.74 10.21 11.03
CA GLN A 284 20.58 10.48 9.87
C GLN A 284 21.06 9.20 9.18
N LYS A 285 21.54 8.21 9.93
CA LYS A 285 21.98 6.91 9.38
C LYS A 285 20.83 6.14 8.73
N ALA A 286 19.66 6.10 9.36
CA ALA A 286 18.49 5.41 8.82
C ALA A 286 17.94 6.11 7.56
N THR A 287 17.97 7.44 7.53
CA THR A 287 17.63 8.23 6.35
C THR A 287 18.63 7.94 5.21
N GLN A 288 19.94 7.96 5.48
CA GLN A 288 20.97 7.61 4.51
C GLN A 288 20.85 6.16 4.01
N ALA A 289 20.37 5.25 4.85
CA ALA A 289 20.09 3.86 4.48
C ALA A 289 18.77 3.69 3.70
N GLY A 290 18.00 4.77 3.47
CA GLY A 290 16.77 4.74 2.70
C GLY A 290 15.55 4.17 3.45
N ALA A 291 15.55 4.19 4.79
CA ALA A 291 14.48 3.59 5.60
C ALA A 291 13.07 4.10 5.24
N LEU A 292 12.91 5.41 5.06
CA LEU A 292 11.62 6.01 4.68
C LEU A 292 11.15 5.56 3.30
N GLY A 293 12.07 5.50 2.33
CA GLY A 293 11.77 5.04 0.97
C GLY A 293 11.43 3.56 0.92
N HIS A 294 12.09 2.75 1.75
CA HIS A 294 11.79 1.33 1.92
C HIS A 294 10.39 1.13 2.54
N LEU A 295 10.05 1.83 3.62
CA LEU A 295 8.71 1.78 4.21
C LEU A 295 7.62 2.18 3.21
N TRP A 296 7.86 3.24 2.43
CA TRP A 296 6.90 3.68 1.43
C TRP A 296 6.72 2.66 0.30
N ARG A 297 7.81 2.26 -0.37
CA ARG A 297 7.74 1.49 -1.63
C ARG A 297 7.73 -0.02 -1.42
N ALA A 298 8.58 -0.51 -0.53
CA ALA A 298 8.77 -1.94 -0.32
C ALA A 298 7.80 -2.49 0.73
N VAL A 299 7.38 -1.70 1.71
CA VAL A 299 6.44 -2.14 2.75
C VAL A 299 4.99 -1.78 2.42
N LEU A 300 4.64 -0.50 2.34
CA LEU A 300 3.26 -0.10 2.01
C LEU A 300 2.87 -0.45 0.57
N GLY A 301 3.85 -0.45 -0.34
CA GLY A 301 3.67 -0.89 -1.73
C GLY A 301 3.75 -2.41 -1.95
N ALA A 302 3.95 -3.21 -0.89
CA ALA A 302 4.11 -4.66 -1.03
C ALA A 302 2.82 -5.32 -1.57
N PRO A 303 2.92 -6.22 -2.58
CA PRO A 303 1.76 -7.00 -3.02
C PRO A 303 1.10 -7.81 -1.90
N ALA A 304 1.91 -8.29 -0.94
CA ALA A 304 1.46 -9.01 0.26
C ALA A 304 0.50 -8.19 1.13
N LEU A 305 0.68 -6.87 1.16
CA LEU A 305 -0.17 -5.94 1.89
C LEU A 305 -1.33 -5.44 1.02
N LEU A 306 -1.05 -5.04 -0.22
CA LEU A 306 -2.04 -4.46 -1.15
C LEU A 306 -3.15 -5.45 -1.53
N ARG A 307 -2.84 -6.75 -1.58
CA ARG A 307 -3.82 -7.83 -1.82
C ARG A 307 -4.41 -8.40 -0.53
N GLY A 308 -3.92 -7.96 0.62
CA GLY A 308 -4.41 -8.39 1.93
C GLY A 308 -5.75 -7.73 2.30
N PRO A 309 -6.32 -8.14 3.44
CA PRO A 309 -7.58 -7.59 3.94
C PRO A 309 -7.46 -6.10 4.28
N ALA A 310 -8.59 -5.40 4.30
CA ALA A 310 -8.63 -3.95 4.54
C ALA A 310 -8.10 -3.57 5.94
N SER A 311 -8.49 -4.32 6.96
CA SER A 311 -8.04 -4.19 8.35
C SER A 311 -6.51 -4.26 8.48
N LEU A 312 -5.86 -5.20 7.79
CA LEU A 312 -4.39 -5.32 7.73
C LEU A 312 -3.74 -4.08 7.11
N ARG A 313 -4.30 -3.57 6.01
CA ARG A 313 -3.82 -2.34 5.35
C ARG A 313 -3.96 -1.13 6.26
N VAL A 314 -5.10 -1.00 6.95
CA VAL A 314 -5.34 0.08 7.92
C VAL A 314 -4.39 -0.01 9.11
N ALA A 315 -4.17 -1.21 9.66
CA ALA A 315 -3.21 -1.44 10.74
C ALA A 315 -1.78 -1.06 10.33
N ALA A 316 -1.33 -1.49 9.15
CA ALA A 316 -0.02 -1.14 8.61
C ALA A 316 0.12 0.36 8.37
N ALA A 317 -0.91 1.00 7.79
CA ALA A 317 -0.92 2.44 7.57
C ALA A 317 -0.84 3.21 8.88
N GLY A 318 -1.64 2.86 9.88
CA GLY A 318 -1.60 3.48 11.21
C GLY A 318 -0.27 3.28 11.92
N LEU A 319 0.36 2.11 11.78
CA LEU A 319 1.68 1.85 12.35
C LEU A 319 2.77 2.71 11.72
N VAL A 320 2.84 2.73 10.39
CA VAL A 320 3.84 3.52 9.64
C VAL A 320 3.59 5.02 9.83
N HIS A 321 2.33 5.42 9.98
CA HIS A 321 1.96 6.79 10.32
C HIS A 321 2.48 7.19 11.70
N ARG A 322 2.25 6.37 12.73
CA ARG A 322 2.81 6.59 14.08
C ARG A 322 4.32 6.59 14.09
N TYR A 323 4.97 5.76 13.27
CA TYR A 323 6.42 5.80 13.10
C TYR A 323 6.89 7.16 12.60
N ALA A 324 6.28 7.68 11.52
CA ALA A 324 6.64 8.97 10.96
C ALA A 324 6.30 10.13 11.90
N ALA A 325 5.15 10.05 12.59
CA ALA A 325 4.75 11.01 13.61
C ALA A 325 5.70 10.99 14.81
N ALA A 326 6.16 9.83 15.29
CA ALA A 326 7.12 9.72 16.38
C ALA A 326 8.52 10.24 16.00
N LEU A 327 8.92 10.09 14.72
CA LEU A 327 10.17 10.64 14.22
C LEU A 327 10.19 12.17 14.29
N LEU A 328 9.13 12.81 13.80
CA LEU A 328 8.94 14.26 13.90
C LEU A 328 8.72 14.67 15.37
N GLY A 329 7.95 13.83 16.08
CA GLY A 329 7.56 13.85 17.50
C GLY A 329 8.66 14.00 18.54
N SER A 330 9.90 13.83 18.12
CA SER A 330 11.02 13.60 19.01
C SER A 330 11.74 14.90 19.36
N ALA A 331 12.50 14.91 20.46
CA ALA A 331 13.27 16.10 20.87
C ALA A 331 14.26 16.61 19.79
N ASP A 332 14.67 15.74 18.86
CA ASP A 332 15.55 16.07 17.73
C ASP A 332 14.78 16.18 16.39
N GLY A 333 13.47 15.98 16.37
CA GLY A 333 12.65 15.87 15.14
C GLY A 333 12.61 17.15 14.31
N ALA A 334 12.53 18.31 14.98
CA ALA A 334 12.71 19.64 14.40
C ALA A 334 14.01 19.75 13.58
N GLU A 335 15.12 19.28 14.16
CA GLU A 335 16.43 19.33 13.53
C GLU A 335 16.54 18.32 12.38
N VAL A 336 15.90 17.15 12.50
CA VAL A 336 15.80 16.15 11.42
C VAL A 336 15.04 16.75 10.24
N LEU A 337 13.87 17.35 10.48
CA LEU A 337 13.07 17.99 9.43
C LEU A 337 13.83 19.15 8.78
N ALA A 338 14.47 20.01 9.58
CA ALA A 338 15.30 21.10 9.07
C ALA A 338 16.47 20.58 8.22
N ALA A 339 17.13 19.49 8.61
CA ALA A 339 18.20 18.87 7.84
C ALA A 339 17.69 18.28 6.51
N LEU A 340 16.51 17.64 6.51
CA LEU A 340 15.86 17.14 5.30
C LEU A 340 15.52 18.28 4.33
N ILE A 341 14.97 19.39 4.84
CA ILE A 341 14.66 20.59 4.05
C ILE A 341 15.95 21.18 3.45
N GLN A 342 16.99 21.38 4.25
CA GLN A 342 18.26 21.93 3.77
C GLN A 342 18.89 21.05 2.68
N ARG A 343 18.85 19.73 2.87
CA ARG A 343 19.38 18.77 1.91
C ARG A 343 18.59 18.76 0.60
N SER A 344 17.26 18.72 0.68
CA SER A 344 16.38 18.76 -0.49
C SER A 344 16.56 20.06 -1.30
N VAL A 345 16.72 21.21 -0.63
CA VAL A 345 17.04 22.48 -1.30
C VAL A 345 18.44 22.45 -1.94
N ALA A 346 19.43 21.83 -1.30
CA ALA A 346 20.79 21.71 -1.84
C ALA A 346 20.84 20.79 -3.07
N GLU A 347 20.14 19.65 -3.01
CA GLU A 347 20.00 18.69 -4.10
C GLU A 347 19.28 19.32 -5.30
N SER A 348 18.16 20.03 -5.07
CA SER A 348 17.46 20.78 -6.12
C SER A 348 18.36 21.85 -6.76
N LYS A 349 19.11 22.63 -5.96
CA LYS A 349 20.07 23.61 -6.50
C LYS A 349 21.19 22.98 -7.32
N ALA A 350 21.65 21.78 -6.95
CA ALA A 350 22.68 21.07 -7.67
C ALA A 350 22.15 20.51 -9.01
N GLU A 351 20.91 20.03 -9.02
CA GLU A 351 20.28 19.44 -10.20
C GLU A 351 19.79 20.49 -11.20
N PHE A 352 19.15 21.56 -10.72
CA PHE A 352 18.42 22.53 -11.55
C PHE A 352 19.02 23.95 -11.55
N GLY A 353 20.04 24.22 -10.72
CA GLY A 353 20.67 25.53 -10.58
C GLY A 353 19.97 26.48 -9.58
N PRO A 354 20.48 27.71 -9.40
CA PRO A 354 19.97 28.66 -8.40
C PRO A 354 18.60 29.26 -8.73
N GLU A 355 18.15 29.16 -9.99
CA GLU A 355 16.85 29.65 -10.48
C GLU A 355 15.83 28.52 -10.68
N ALA A 356 16.09 27.33 -10.14
CA ALA A 356 15.20 26.18 -10.21
C ALA A 356 13.78 26.52 -9.71
N SER A 357 12.82 26.50 -10.63
CA SER A 357 11.40 26.60 -10.32
C SER A 357 10.64 25.75 -11.33
N LEU A 358 9.54 25.13 -10.90
CA LEU A 358 8.57 24.54 -11.83
C LEU A 358 8.14 25.65 -12.79
N VAL A 359 8.04 25.35 -14.09
CA VAL A 359 7.70 26.36 -15.10
C VAL A 359 6.35 27.02 -14.76
N LEU A 360 5.45 26.26 -14.13
CA LEU A 360 4.12 26.68 -13.69
C LEU A 360 4.10 27.36 -12.31
N ALA A 361 5.16 27.23 -11.50
CA ALA A 361 5.36 28.00 -10.27
C ALA A 361 5.94 29.40 -10.56
N SER A 362 6.42 29.62 -11.78
CA SER A 362 7.10 30.84 -12.18
C SER A 362 6.15 31.79 -12.92
N ARG A 363 6.09 33.07 -12.51
CA ARG A 363 5.44 34.10 -13.32
C ARG A 363 6.13 34.13 -14.69
N ALA A 364 5.34 34.26 -15.76
CA ALA A 364 5.79 34.27 -17.14
C ALA A 364 7.14 34.98 -17.33
N GLY A 365 8.20 34.24 -17.69
CA GLY A 365 9.49 34.83 -18.09
C GLY A 365 10.78 34.19 -17.58
N THR A 366 10.75 33.16 -16.71
CA THR A 366 11.99 32.53 -16.18
C THR A 366 12.46 31.31 -16.98
N VAL A 367 13.79 31.15 -17.04
CA VAL A 367 14.52 30.24 -17.94
C VAL A 367 14.21 28.77 -17.66
N VAL A 368 13.93 28.05 -18.74
CA VAL A 368 13.59 26.62 -18.79
C VAL A 368 14.82 25.77 -18.44
N SER A 369 14.74 24.92 -17.39
CA SER A 369 15.78 23.94 -17.12
C SER A 369 15.69 22.77 -18.12
N LYS A 370 16.84 22.35 -18.65
CA LYS A 370 16.95 21.09 -19.40
C LYS A 370 16.96 19.96 -18.37
N GLY A 371 15.81 19.31 -18.16
CA GLY A 371 15.64 18.27 -17.14
C GLY A 371 16.57 17.07 -17.34
N GLY A 372 17.11 16.55 -16.24
CA GLY A 372 17.78 15.26 -16.19
C GLY A 372 16.81 14.08 -16.33
N GLU A 373 17.31 12.94 -16.79
CA GLU A 373 16.57 11.68 -16.90
C GLU A 373 16.16 11.19 -15.51
N THR A 374 14.84 11.17 -15.23
CA THR A 374 14.18 10.53 -14.07
C THR A 374 14.88 10.71 -12.72
N ALA A 375 14.66 11.86 -12.10
CA ALA A 375 15.17 12.15 -10.76
C ALA A 375 14.54 11.26 -9.68
N VAL A 376 15.39 10.68 -8.83
CA VAL A 376 14.99 9.94 -7.63
C VAL A 376 14.40 10.95 -6.63
N PRO A 377 13.21 10.71 -6.05
CA PRO A 377 12.68 11.61 -5.03
C PRO A 377 13.63 11.70 -3.85
N ASP A 378 13.89 12.93 -3.41
CA ASP A 378 14.69 13.21 -2.22
C ASP A 378 14.02 12.68 -0.94
N ASP A 379 14.78 12.67 0.16
CA ASP A 379 14.32 12.11 1.43
C ASP A 379 13.10 12.86 2.03
N LEU A 380 12.96 14.17 1.76
CA LEU A 380 11.83 14.97 2.24
C LEU A 380 10.55 14.66 1.45
N SER A 381 10.64 14.58 0.13
CA SER A 381 9.55 14.16 -0.74
C SER A 381 9.13 12.72 -0.45
N THR A 382 10.08 11.85 -0.08
CA THR A 382 9.82 10.48 0.37
C THR A 382 9.02 10.46 1.68
N LEU A 383 9.37 11.29 2.66
CA LEU A 383 8.59 11.44 3.89
C LEU A 383 7.15 11.91 3.62
N LEU A 384 6.98 12.92 2.75
CA LEU A 384 5.65 13.40 2.35
C LEU A 384 4.84 12.32 1.61
N HIS A 385 5.48 11.57 0.72
CA HIS A 385 4.83 10.44 0.05
C HIS A 385 4.46 9.30 1.00
N LEU A 386 5.26 9.07 2.05
CA LEU A 386 4.93 8.13 3.11
C LEU A 386 3.64 8.56 3.83
N PHE A 387 3.52 9.85 4.19
CA PHE A 387 2.28 10.40 4.76
C PHE A 387 1.10 10.25 3.79
N ALA A 388 1.27 10.65 2.53
CA ALA A 388 0.23 10.49 1.51
C ALA A 388 -0.22 9.03 1.37
N ALA A 389 0.70 8.07 1.39
CA ALA A 389 0.37 6.64 1.31
C ALA A 389 -0.43 6.15 2.53
N THR A 390 -0.03 6.53 3.75
CA THR A 390 -0.75 6.16 4.97
C THR A 390 -2.16 6.76 5.01
N LEU A 391 -2.30 8.05 4.65
CA LEU A 391 -3.57 8.77 4.62
C LEU A 391 -4.51 8.24 3.53
N ALA A 392 -3.98 7.88 2.36
CA ALA A 392 -4.78 7.31 1.28
C ALA A 392 -5.36 5.92 1.65
N ILE A 393 -4.67 5.17 2.51
CA ILE A 393 -5.16 3.87 3.03
C ILE A 393 -6.15 4.09 4.18
N SER A 394 -5.85 4.99 5.11
CA SER A 394 -6.69 5.30 6.26
C SER A 394 -6.85 6.82 6.42
N PRO A 395 -7.89 7.41 5.81
CA PRO A 395 -8.10 8.86 5.82
C PRO A 395 -8.40 9.41 7.22
N ALA A 396 -8.88 8.54 8.13
CA ALA A 396 -9.13 8.89 9.53
C ALA A 396 -7.86 9.35 10.26
N LEU A 397 -6.67 8.95 9.79
CA LEU A 397 -5.39 9.40 10.35
C LEU A 397 -5.16 10.90 10.17
N PHE A 398 -5.86 11.58 9.26
CA PHE A 398 -5.79 13.04 9.17
C PHE A 398 -6.28 13.73 10.46
N LEU A 399 -7.15 13.08 11.22
CA LEU A 399 -7.68 13.60 12.48
C LEU A 399 -6.79 13.23 13.69
N ASP A 400 -5.71 12.47 13.45
CA ASP A 400 -4.80 12.02 14.50
C ASP A 400 -4.09 13.23 15.12
N GLU A 401 -4.21 13.38 16.44
CA GLU A 401 -3.62 14.49 17.18
C GLU A 401 -2.10 14.37 17.31
N THR A 402 -1.55 13.16 17.12
CA THR A 402 -0.10 12.90 17.20
C THR A 402 0.70 13.59 16.10
N LEU A 403 0.06 14.00 15.00
CA LEU A 403 0.67 14.80 13.93
C LEU A 403 0.65 16.31 14.16
N ARG A 404 -0.03 16.81 15.20
CA ARG A 404 -0.24 18.25 15.42
C ARG A 404 0.98 18.96 16.01
N GLU A 405 2.17 18.51 15.68
CA GLU A 405 3.38 19.24 16.03
C GLU A 405 3.50 20.51 15.21
N GLU A 406 3.90 21.59 15.87
CA GLU A 406 3.95 22.93 15.29
C GLU A 406 4.77 22.97 13.99
N GLU A 407 5.80 22.14 13.86
CA GLU A 407 6.74 22.11 12.72
C GLU A 407 6.19 21.39 11.50
N PHE A 408 5.52 20.24 11.68
CA PHE A 408 4.80 19.58 10.59
C PHE A 408 3.59 20.40 10.17
N LEU A 409 2.89 21.00 11.15
CA LEU A 409 1.83 21.96 10.87
C LEU A 409 2.37 23.18 10.13
N GLU A 410 3.57 23.68 10.42
CA GLU A 410 4.18 24.78 9.67
C GLU A 410 4.51 24.39 8.23
N LEU A 411 5.03 23.18 8.02
CA LEU A 411 5.26 22.63 6.67
C LEU A 411 3.96 22.46 5.89
N MET A 412 2.87 22.09 6.57
CA MET A 412 1.55 21.88 5.96
C MET A 412 0.71 23.16 5.88
N SER A 413 0.99 24.18 6.71
CA SER A 413 0.15 25.34 6.97
C SER A 413 0.07 26.30 5.77
N PRO A 414 -1.13 26.78 5.40
CA PRO A 414 -1.35 27.75 4.33
C PRO A 414 -0.46 29.00 4.42
N SER A 415 -0.12 29.46 5.62
CA SER A 415 0.49 30.78 5.86
C SER A 415 2.00 30.79 6.03
N GLY A 416 2.68 29.64 5.95
CA GLY A 416 4.12 29.55 6.16
C GLY A 416 4.94 30.19 5.03
N ALA A 417 5.62 31.30 5.30
CA ALA A 417 6.50 31.96 4.32
C ALA A 417 7.65 31.05 3.83
N GLY A 418 8.17 30.19 4.71
CA GLY A 418 9.18 29.18 4.36
C GLY A 418 8.66 28.07 3.44
N ARG A 419 7.37 27.72 3.56
CA ARG A 419 6.71 26.69 2.74
C ARG A 419 6.59 27.11 1.27
N ALA A 420 6.11 28.33 1.02
CA ALA A 420 5.98 28.84 -0.35
C ALA A 420 7.35 28.88 -1.07
N GLN A 421 8.40 29.27 -0.36
CA GLN A 421 9.75 29.26 -0.89
C GLN A 421 10.27 27.85 -1.19
N LEU A 422 9.94 26.86 -0.34
CA LEU A 422 10.33 25.47 -0.54
C LEU A 422 9.60 24.84 -1.74
N LEU A 423 8.27 24.97 -1.79
CA LEU A 423 7.44 24.43 -2.86
C LEU A 423 7.78 25.04 -4.23
N GLY A 424 8.12 26.33 -4.26
CA GLY A 424 8.53 27.01 -5.49
C GLY A 424 9.92 26.64 -6.00
N ARG A 425 10.78 26.08 -5.13
CA ARG A 425 12.19 25.73 -5.42
C ARG A 425 12.46 24.26 -5.61
N VAL A 426 11.59 23.39 -5.09
CA VAL A 426 11.83 21.94 -5.06
C VAL A 426 10.65 21.18 -5.70
N PRO A 427 10.77 20.79 -6.98
CA PRO A 427 9.71 20.08 -7.71
C PRO A 427 9.23 18.77 -7.06
N SER A 428 10.14 17.96 -6.53
CA SER A 428 9.84 16.70 -5.83
C SER A 428 8.93 16.91 -4.62
N VAL A 429 9.24 17.91 -3.80
CA VAL A 429 8.46 18.29 -2.61
C VAL A 429 7.11 18.86 -3.02
N PHE A 430 7.03 19.64 -4.11
CA PHE A 430 5.77 20.14 -4.64
C PHE A 430 4.80 19.01 -5.02
N VAL A 431 5.30 18.00 -5.75
CA VAL A 431 4.52 16.82 -6.15
C VAL A 431 4.07 16.02 -4.94
N ALA A 432 4.98 15.75 -4.00
CA ALA A 432 4.68 14.98 -2.79
C ALA A 432 3.69 15.71 -1.87
N TYR A 433 3.80 17.04 -1.76
CA TYR A 433 2.87 17.88 -1.01
C TYR A 433 1.44 17.78 -1.56
N HIS A 434 1.26 17.90 -2.87
CA HIS A 434 -0.05 17.72 -3.51
C HIS A 434 -0.57 16.29 -3.35
N ALA A 435 0.30 15.27 -3.31
CA ALA A 435 -0.10 13.91 -3.00
C ALA A 435 -0.66 13.78 -1.58
N VAL A 436 -0.10 14.48 -0.58
CA VAL A 436 -0.64 14.54 0.78
C VAL A 436 -2.02 15.21 0.77
N LEU A 437 -2.19 16.35 0.11
CA LEU A 437 -3.49 17.03 0.02
C LEU A 437 -4.55 16.14 -0.65
N ALA A 438 -4.20 15.45 -1.73
CA ALA A 438 -5.11 14.53 -2.41
C ALA A 438 -5.47 13.32 -1.53
N ALA A 439 -4.52 12.83 -0.72
CA ALA A 439 -4.76 11.76 0.24
C ALA A 439 -5.68 12.21 1.38
N ILE A 440 -5.54 13.43 1.90
CA ILE A 440 -6.47 14.01 2.88
C ILE A 440 -7.87 14.12 2.27
N ALA A 441 -7.97 14.55 1.01
CA ALA A 441 -9.22 14.66 0.28
C ALA A 441 -9.88 13.31 -0.09
N SER A 442 -9.36 12.17 0.37
CA SER A 442 -9.91 10.85 0.05
C SER A 442 -11.11 10.42 0.91
N CYS A 443 -11.60 11.30 1.79
CA CYS A 443 -12.84 11.15 2.54
C CYS A 443 -13.72 12.43 2.43
N PRO A 444 -15.03 12.36 2.71
CA PRO A 444 -15.93 13.52 2.56
C PRO A 444 -15.52 14.74 3.38
N ASP A 445 -15.18 14.55 4.66
CA ASP A 445 -14.77 15.64 5.55
C ASP A 445 -13.43 16.25 5.12
N GLY A 446 -12.48 15.40 4.72
CA GLY A 446 -11.19 15.81 4.19
C GLY A 446 -11.34 16.58 2.87
N ALA A 447 -12.18 16.12 1.95
CA ALA A 447 -12.47 16.82 0.69
C ALA A 447 -13.05 18.21 0.94
N ARG A 448 -14.01 18.33 1.88
CA ARG A 448 -14.57 19.62 2.28
C ARG A 448 -13.51 20.53 2.92
N SER A 449 -12.71 20.00 3.83
CA SER A 449 -11.63 20.73 4.50
C SER A 449 -10.64 21.31 3.49
N ILE A 450 -10.15 20.46 2.58
CA ILE A 450 -9.22 20.86 1.51
C ILE A 450 -9.86 21.88 0.57
N PHE A 451 -11.12 21.69 0.18
CA PHE A 451 -11.83 22.65 -0.66
C PHE A 451 -11.86 24.05 -0.05
N VAL A 452 -12.26 24.15 1.22
CA VAL A 452 -12.34 25.42 1.95
C VAL A 452 -10.95 26.03 2.14
N GLN A 453 -9.95 25.23 2.51
CA GLN A 453 -8.59 25.71 2.74
C GLN A 453 -7.96 26.32 1.48
N LEU A 454 -8.22 25.74 0.30
CA LEU A 454 -7.69 26.22 -0.98
C LEU A 454 -8.49 27.38 -1.59
N SER A 455 -9.69 27.66 -1.09
CA SER A 455 -10.55 28.80 -1.48
C SER A 455 -10.30 30.07 -0.65
N ALA A 456 -9.56 30.01 0.46
CA ALA A 456 -9.43 31.11 1.42
C ALA A 456 -8.46 32.23 0.95
N GLU A 457 -8.59 33.43 1.55
CA GLU A 457 -7.58 34.53 1.50
C GLU A 457 -6.16 34.10 1.92
N HIS A 458 -6.01 32.88 2.45
CA HIS A 458 -4.80 32.30 2.98
C HIS A 458 -4.11 31.34 2.00
N ALA A 459 -4.65 31.16 0.78
CA ALA A 459 -3.99 30.42 -0.27
C ALA A 459 -2.70 31.15 -0.72
N THR A 460 -1.55 30.50 -0.60
CA THR A 460 -0.29 31.03 -1.15
C THR A 460 -0.33 31.05 -2.68
N GLU A 461 0.45 31.93 -3.32
CA GLU A 461 0.53 32.05 -4.80
C GLU A 461 0.76 30.72 -5.55
N LEU A 462 1.26 29.68 -4.87
CA LEU A 462 1.61 28.37 -5.43
C LEU A 462 0.63 27.23 -5.10
N VAL A 463 -0.31 27.45 -4.18
CA VAL A 463 -1.23 26.41 -3.67
C VAL A 463 -2.60 27.04 -3.43
N GLY A 464 -3.50 26.88 -4.41
CA GLY A 464 -4.87 27.40 -4.39
C GLY A 464 -5.63 27.04 -5.66
N TRP A 465 -6.96 27.12 -5.63
CA TRP A 465 -7.78 26.79 -6.81
C TRP A 465 -7.42 27.66 -8.02
N ARG A 466 -7.23 28.97 -7.81
CA ARG A 466 -6.77 29.88 -8.85
C ARG A 466 -5.48 29.42 -9.52
N HIS A 467 -4.46 29.09 -8.74
CA HIS A 467 -3.18 28.66 -9.27
C HIS A 467 -3.29 27.36 -10.10
N ILE A 468 -4.05 26.37 -9.63
CA ILE A 468 -4.24 25.10 -10.34
C ILE A 468 -4.88 25.34 -11.73
N PHE A 469 -5.93 26.15 -11.79
CA PHE A 469 -6.63 26.40 -13.06
C PHE A 469 -5.89 27.39 -13.97
N GLU A 470 -5.12 28.32 -13.41
CA GLU A 470 -4.18 29.15 -14.18
C GLU A 470 -3.07 28.29 -14.82
N ALA A 471 -2.53 27.30 -14.10
CA ALA A 471 -1.54 26.37 -14.64
C ALA A 471 -2.11 25.57 -15.84
N LEU A 472 -3.36 25.10 -15.73
CA LEU A 472 -4.06 24.45 -16.86
C LEU A 472 -4.30 25.40 -18.03
N GLN A 473 -4.64 26.66 -17.78
CA GLN A 473 -4.80 27.64 -18.86
C GLN A 473 -3.46 28.00 -19.52
N GLN A 474 -2.37 28.11 -18.75
CA GLN A 474 -1.03 28.34 -19.29
C GLN A 474 -0.58 27.17 -20.15
N LEU A 475 -0.88 25.94 -19.72
CA LEU A 475 -0.68 24.73 -20.51
C LEU A 475 -1.42 24.83 -21.85
N VAL A 476 -2.70 25.19 -21.83
CA VAL A 476 -3.51 25.36 -23.06
C VAL A 476 -2.90 26.43 -23.96
N ARG A 477 -2.56 27.61 -23.42
CA ARG A 477 -1.94 28.71 -24.19
C ARG A 477 -0.58 28.34 -24.78
N ARG A 478 0.19 27.48 -24.11
CA ARG A 478 1.48 26.99 -24.62
C ARG A 478 1.31 26.17 -25.90
N PHE A 479 0.20 25.43 -26.03
CA PHE A 479 -0.11 24.60 -27.18
C PHE A 479 -1.17 25.21 -28.11
N ASP A 480 -1.57 26.46 -27.88
CA ASP A 480 -2.52 27.19 -28.72
C ASP A 480 -1.78 27.79 -29.93
N PHE A 481 -1.77 27.05 -31.04
CA PHE A 481 -1.14 27.49 -32.28
C PHE A 481 -2.18 28.13 -33.23
N PRO A 482 -1.89 29.27 -33.88
CA PRO A 482 -2.77 29.82 -34.89
C PRO A 482 -2.96 28.81 -36.02
N ALA A 483 -4.23 28.58 -36.39
CA ALA A 483 -4.62 27.64 -37.45
C ALA A 483 -3.92 28.01 -38.78
N GLY A 484 -2.84 27.29 -39.12
CA GLY A 484 -2.06 27.53 -40.34
C GLY A 484 -0.74 26.77 -40.45
N ASP A 485 -0.07 26.45 -39.33
CA ASP A 485 1.25 25.78 -39.36
C ASP A 485 1.11 24.25 -39.23
N ALA A 486 0.87 23.58 -40.36
CA ALA A 486 0.78 22.13 -40.49
C ALA A 486 2.17 21.44 -40.54
N SER A 487 3.06 21.71 -39.58
CA SER A 487 4.35 21.00 -39.48
C SER A 487 4.43 20.18 -38.19
N GLY A 488 4.14 18.88 -38.29
CA GLY A 488 4.24 17.92 -37.18
C GLY A 488 5.66 17.72 -36.59
N ALA A 489 6.68 18.41 -37.12
CA ALA A 489 8.05 18.38 -36.61
C ALA A 489 8.27 19.24 -35.34
N ARG A 490 7.41 20.24 -35.05
CA ARG A 490 7.54 21.08 -33.84
C ARG A 490 7.10 20.39 -32.54
N HIS A 491 6.23 19.37 -32.63
CA HIS A 491 5.68 18.71 -31.44
C HIS A 491 6.71 17.93 -30.59
N ALA A 492 7.85 17.54 -31.16
CA ALA A 492 8.91 16.86 -30.42
C ALA A 492 9.80 17.80 -29.59
N GLU A 493 9.93 19.07 -29.99
CA GLU A 493 10.72 20.10 -29.27
C GLU A 493 9.92 20.76 -28.13
N ASP A 494 8.59 20.65 -28.13
CA ASP A 494 7.67 21.25 -27.16
C ASP A 494 7.17 20.31 -26.05
N ALA A 495 7.77 19.11 -25.91
CA ALA A 495 7.40 18.16 -24.87
C ALA A 495 7.49 18.82 -23.47
N LEU A 496 6.43 18.66 -22.66
CA LEU A 496 6.43 19.14 -21.29
C LEU A 496 7.57 18.48 -20.51
N PRO A 497 8.37 19.26 -19.76
CA PRO A 497 9.34 18.70 -18.84
C PRO A 497 8.71 17.67 -17.90
N PRO A 498 9.44 16.60 -17.51
CA PRO A 498 8.90 15.54 -16.65
C PRO A 498 8.35 16.07 -15.32
N TRP A 499 9.03 17.02 -14.70
CA TRP A 499 8.61 17.64 -13.44
C TRP A 499 7.39 18.56 -13.59
N ASP A 500 7.25 19.27 -14.71
CA ASP A 500 6.03 20.03 -14.99
C ASP A 500 4.84 19.08 -15.20
N THR A 501 5.06 17.99 -15.94
CA THR A 501 4.04 16.95 -16.12
C THR A 501 3.64 16.35 -14.78
N ALA A 502 4.59 15.95 -13.94
CA ALA A 502 4.32 15.40 -12.61
C ALA A 502 3.60 16.41 -11.69
N GLY A 503 3.99 17.69 -11.75
CA GLY A 503 3.35 18.77 -11.02
C GLY A 503 1.88 18.96 -11.41
N ILE A 504 1.59 19.07 -12.71
CA ILE A 504 0.19 19.18 -13.20
C ILE A 504 -0.60 17.92 -12.84
N CYS A 505 -0.02 16.72 -13.04
CA CYS A 505 -0.67 15.47 -12.64
C CYS A 505 -1.04 15.48 -11.15
N ALA A 506 -0.16 15.97 -10.27
CA ALA A 506 -0.44 16.05 -8.84
C ALA A 506 -1.57 17.03 -8.51
N GLN A 507 -1.62 18.19 -9.18
CA GLN A 507 -2.71 19.16 -9.05
C GLN A 507 -4.05 18.60 -9.57
N VAL A 508 -4.05 17.92 -10.72
CA VAL A 508 -5.25 17.30 -11.30
C VAL A 508 -5.75 16.13 -10.44
N ARG A 509 -4.84 15.35 -9.84
CA ARG A 509 -5.21 14.31 -8.86
C ARG A 509 -5.91 14.90 -7.64
N LEU A 510 -5.44 16.04 -7.15
CA LEU A 510 -6.08 16.77 -6.05
C LEU A 510 -7.49 17.22 -6.43
N VAL A 511 -7.66 17.80 -7.62
CA VAL A 511 -8.99 18.15 -8.18
C VAL A 511 -9.90 16.92 -8.23
N SER A 512 -9.41 15.80 -8.78
CA SER A 512 -10.17 14.55 -8.85
C SER A 512 -10.56 14.04 -7.46
N ALA A 513 -9.64 14.01 -6.51
CA ALA A 513 -9.89 13.53 -5.15
C ALA A 513 -10.98 14.34 -4.44
N VAL A 514 -10.87 15.68 -4.45
CA VAL A 514 -11.86 16.58 -3.83
C VAL A 514 -13.25 16.35 -4.42
N PHE A 515 -13.38 16.32 -5.74
CA PHE A 515 -14.70 16.17 -6.38
C PHE A 515 -15.25 14.74 -6.33
N LYS A 516 -14.38 13.74 -6.26
CA LYS A 516 -14.77 12.33 -6.14
C LYS A 516 -15.26 11.98 -4.73
N HIS A 517 -14.71 12.59 -3.70
CA HIS A 517 -15.05 12.27 -2.32
C HIS A 517 -15.95 13.32 -1.65
N GLY A 518 -16.08 14.51 -2.24
CA GLY A 518 -17.05 15.53 -1.82
C GLY A 518 -18.49 15.02 -1.85
N ALA A 519 -19.30 15.50 -0.91
CA ALA A 519 -20.70 15.16 -0.79
C ALA A 519 -21.50 15.71 -1.99
N ALA A 520 -22.38 14.89 -2.58
CA ALA A 520 -23.10 15.24 -3.81
C ALA A 520 -23.93 16.54 -3.71
N GLY A 521 -24.40 16.90 -2.51
CA GLY A 521 -25.11 18.16 -2.27
C GLY A 521 -24.21 19.39 -2.12
N GLU A 522 -22.93 19.21 -1.78
CA GLU A 522 -21.98 20.32 -1.57
C GLU A 522 -21.20 20.66 -2.85
N VAL A 523 -20.82 19.65 -3.64
CA VAL A 523 -19.99 19.86 -4.84
C VAL A 523 -20.59 20.87 -5.84
N PRO A 524 -21.91 20.91 -6.12
CA PRO A 524 -22.47 21.94 -7.00
C PRO A 524 -22.24 23.37 -6.49
N LEU A 525 -22.27 23.59 -5.17
CA LEU A 525 -21.99 24.88 -4.56
C LEU A 525 -20.50 25.24 -4.70
N TRP A 526 -19.62 24.25 -4.55
CA TRP A 526 -18.18 24.40 -4.75
C TRP A 526 -17.84 24.80 -6.19
N LEU A 527 -18.48 24.16 -7.17
CA LEU A 527 -18.30 24.48 -8.59
C LEU A 527 -18.78 25.90 -8.92
N ALA A 528 -19.91 26.33 -8.34
CA ALA A 528 -20.39 27.71 -8.50
C ALA A 528 -19.41 28.72 -7.88
N ALA A 529 -18.93 28.46 -6.66
CA ALA A 529 -17.94 29.31 -6.00
C ALA A 529 -16.64 29.43 -6.80
N MET A 530 -16.10 28.30 -7.29
CA MET A 530 -14.90 28.31 -8.15
C MET A 530 -15.13 29.04 -9.47
N ARG A 531 -16.29 28.85 -10.11
CA ARG A 531 -16.61 29.57 -11.35
C ARG A 531 -16.54 31.08 -11.14
N ASP A 532 -17.13 31.56 -10.05
CA ASP A 532 -17.18 32.97 -9.71
C ASP A 532 -15.79 33.50 -9.28
N GLU A 533 -15.01 32.72 -8.53
CA GLU A 533 -13.65 33.07 -8.09
C GLU A 533 -12.63 33.13 -9.25
N LEU A 534 -12.77 32.24 -10.23
CA LEU A 534 -11.85 32.06 -11.35
C LEU A 534 -12.25 32.87 -12.59
N GLY A 535 -13.48 33.42 -12.62
CA GLY A 535 -14.04 34.09 -13.80
C GLY A 535 -14.19 33.16 -15.00
N LEU A 536 -14.39 31.86 -14.76
CA LEU A 536 -14.52 30.83 -15.79
C LEU A 536 -15.98 30.68 -16.24
N SER A 537 -16.21 30.22 -17.48
CA SER A 537 -17.54 29.78 -17.92
C SER A 537 -17.95 28.49 -17.22
N SER A 538 -17.02 27.54 -17.17
CA SER A 538 -17.16 26.31 -16.40
C SER A 538 -15.79 25.72 -16.03
N VAL A 539 -15.73 25.02 -14.90
CA VAL A 539 -14.50 24.41 -14.39
C VAL A 539 -14.03 23.25 -15.30
N TRP A 540 -14.96 22.52 -15.91
CA TRP A 540 -14.64 21.41 -16.80
C TRP A 540 -14.15 21.85 -18.18
N ASP A 541 -14.45 23.06 -18.65
CA ASP A 541 -13.93 23.56 -19.94
C ASP A 541 -12.39 23.60 -19.93
N ALA A 542 -11.77 24.05 -18.83
CA ALA A 542 -10.32 24.10 -18.68
C ALA A 542 -9.68 22.69 -18.70
N LEU A 543 -10.34 21.71 -18.07
CA LEU A 543 -9.89 20.30 -18.07
C LEU A 543 -10.00 19.69 -19.47
N ILE A 544 -11.11 19.95 -20.18
CA ILE A 544 -11.33 19.46 -21.55
C ILE A 544 -10.32 20.09 -22.51
N GLN A 545 -10.08 21.40 -22.41
CA GLN A 545 -9.07 22.09 -23.21
C GLN A 545 -7.67 21.53 -22.99
N ALA A 546 -7.27 21.32 -21.73
CA ALA A 546 -5.98 20.72 -21.39
C ALA A 546 -5.84 19.29 -21.95
N MET A 547 -6.91 18.49 -21.89
CA MET A 547 -6.93 17.14 -22.46
C MET A 547 -6.78 17.12 -23.98
N CYS A 548 -7.24 18.17 -24.67
CA CYS A 548 -7.07 18.30 -26.11
C CYS A 548 -5.63 18.69 -26.49
N CYS A 549 -4.79 19.14 -25.56
CA CYS A 549 -3.40 19.49 -25.86
C CYS A 549 -2.54 18.22 -26.13
N PRO A 550 -1.38 18.34 -26.82
CA PRO A 550 -0.49 17.22 -27.09
C PRO A 550 0.36 16.89 -25.84
N VAL A 551 -0.31 16.54 -24.75
CA VAL A 551 0.31 16.26 -23.45
C VAL A 551 0.57 14.77 -23.23
N PRO A 552 1.50 14.40 -22.32
CA PRO A 552 1.79 13.00 -22.01
C PRO A 552 0.55 12.20 -21.59
N GLN A 553 0.53 10.91 -21.91
CA GLN A 553 -0.60 10.01 -21.62
C GLN A 553 -0.94 9.94 -20.12
N GLU A 554 0.06 10.10 -19.26
CA GLU A 554 -0.15 10.14 -17.81
C GLU A 554 -1.02 11.33 -17.40
N LEU A 555 -0.78 12.51 -17.96
CA LEU A 555 -1.59 13.70 -17.67
C LEU A 555 -3.00 13.57 -18.25
N LYS A 556 -3.14 12.98 -19.45
CA LYS A 556 -4.47 12.70 -20.02
C LYS A 556 -5.29 11.77 -19.12
N ALA A 557 -4.68 10.72 -18.58
CA ALA A 557 -5.36 9.82 -17.65
C ALA A 557 -5.81 10.53 -16.37
N GLU A 558 -5.01 11.43 -15.81
CA GLU A 558 -5.43 12.22 -14.63
C GLU A 558 -6.57 13.19 -14.96
N LEU A 559 -6.53 13.83 -16.13
CA LEU A 559 -7.61 14.71 -16.59
C LEU A 559 -8.92 13.93 -16.79
N ASP A 560 -8.84 12.70 -17.33
CA ASP A 560 -9.99 11.79 -17.41
C ASP A 560 -10.55 11.45 -16.02
N PHE A 561 -9.70 11.16 -15.03
CA PHE A 561 -10.15 10.91 -13.66
C PHE A 561 -10.79 12.14 -13.00
N ALA A 562 -10.31 13.34 -13.30
CA ALA A 562 -10.91 14.58 -12.81
C ALA A 562 -12.28 14.83 -13.45
N LEU A 563 -12.41 14.61 -14.77
CA LEU A 563 -13.69 14.72 -15.47
C LEU A 563 -14.69 13.65 -15.02
N ALA A 564 -14.25 12.41 -14.79
CA ALA A 564 -15.08 11.34 -14.27
C ALA A 564 -15.60 11.64 -12.84
N ALA A 565 -14.78 12.30 -12.02
CA ALA A 565 -15.20 12.74 -10.69
C ALA A 565 -16.33 13.78 -10.76
N LEU A 566 -16.27 14.70 -11.72
CA LEU A 566 -17.31 15.70 -11.98
C LEU A 566 -18.57 15.09 -12.62
N ALA A 567 -18.40 14.14 -13.54
CA ALA A 567 -19.49 13.46 -14.24
C ALA A 567 -20.39 12.60 -13.35
N ARG A 568 -20.02 12.40 -12.08
CA ARG A 568 -20.91 11.81 -11.06
C ARG A 568 -22.12 12.69 -10.74
N LEU A 569 -22.04 14.00 -11.02
CA LEU A 569 -23.12 14.94 -10.77
C LEU A 569 -24.12 14.92 -11.94
N PRO A 570 -25.42 14.64 -11.69
CA PRO A 570 -26.43 14.52 -12.75
C PRO A 570 -26.54 15.74 -13.66
N ASP A 571 -26.35 16.94 -13.11
CA ASP A 571 -26.48 18.20 -13.86
C ASP A 571 -25.21 18.55 -14.64
N VAL A 572 -24.05 18.02 -14.24
CA VAL A 572 -22.74 18.31 -14.88
C VAL A 572 -22.44 17.30 -15.98
N ALA A 573 -22.78 16.02 -15.77
CA ALA A 573 -22.52 14.94 -16.70
C ALA A 573 -22.96 15.21 -18.16
N PRO A 574 -24.21 15.62 -18.44
CA PRO A 574 -24.64 15.85 -19.82
C PRO A 574 -23.93 17.05 -20.47
N LEU A 575 -23.64 18.09 -19.68
CA LEU A 575 -22.94 19.29 -20.17
C LEU A 575 -21.47 18.99 -20.49
N ALA A 576 -20.79 18.28 -19.59
CA ALA A 576 -19.41 17.85 -19.78
C ALA A 576 -19.29 16.89 -20.97
N LEU A 577 -20.23 15.94 -21.13
CA LEU A 577 -20.27 15.03 -22.27
C LEU A 577 -20.52 15.77 -23.58
N GLN A 578 -21.47 16.70 -23.63
CA GLN A 578 -21.73 17.50 -24.83
C GLN A 578 -20.49 18.29 -25.26
N ARG A 579 -19.77 18.88 -24.30
CA ARG A 579 -18.52 19.62 -24.55
C ARG A 579 -17.39 18.71 -24.99
N LEU A 580 -17.25 17.54 -24.36
CA LEU A 580 -16.25 16.55 -24.74
C LEU A 580 -16.48 16.03 -26.16
N LEU A 581 -17.74 15.74 -26.52
CA LEU A 581 -18.11 15.34 -27.88
C LEU A 581 -17.83 16.46 -28.88
N ALA A 582 -18.09 17.71 -28.55
CA ALA A 582 -17.73 18.84 -29.42
C ALA A 582 -16.21 19.02 -29.59
N ALA A 583 -15.41 18.56 -28.62
CA ALA A 583 -13.95 18.63 -28.67
C ALA A 583 -13.33 17.45 -29.45
N ILE A 584 -13.94 16.26 -29.38
CA ILE A 584 -13.43 15.02 -30.00
C ILE A 584 -14.03 14.79 -31.39
N VAL A 585 -15.31 15.11 -31.60
CA VAL A 585 -16.01 14.89 -32.87
C VAL A 585 -15.80 16.10 -33.78
N PRO A 586 -15.21 15.94 -34.97
CA PRO A 586 -15.06 17.03 -35.93
C PRO A 586 -16.43 17.54 -36.35
N GLN A 587 -16.76 18.77 -35.99
CA GLN A 587 -17.94 19.44 -36.52
C GLN A 587 -17.58 20.11 -37.85
N GLY A 588 -18.40 19.90 -38.87
CA GLY A 588 -18.30 20.61 -40.15
C GLY A 588 -18.38 22.12 -39.90
N ARG A 589 -17.41 22.88 -40.42
CA ARG A 589 -17.29 24.32 -40.20
C ARG A 589 -18.52 25.09 -40.69
N ASP A 590 -19.05 25.97 -39.84
CA ASP A 590 -19.59 27.26 -40.27
C ASP A 590 -18.49 28.32 -40.17
N ALA A 591 -18.25 29.06 -41.25
CA ALA A 591 -17.09 29.94 -41.44
C ALA A 591 -17.04 31.21 -40.56
N ALA A 592 -17.89 31.32 -39.53
CA ALA A 592 -18.07 32.54 -38.75
C ALA A 592 -17.80 32.41 -37.23
N SER A 593 -17.57 31.21 -36.70
CA SER A 593 -17.28 31.01 -35.27
C SER A 593 -15.77 31.01 -35.01
N GLN A 594 -15.32 31.88 -34.10
CA GLN A 594 -13.95 31.84 -33.57
C GLN A 594 -13.69 30.47 -32.89
N PRO A 595 -12.49 29.89 -33.03
CA PRO A 595 -12.19 28.60 -32.42
C PRO A 595 -12.08 28.77 -30.90
N ALA A 596 -12.87 28.00 -30.14
CA ALA A 596 -12.75 27.91 -28.68
C ALA A 596 -11.85 26.74 -28.23
N LEU A 597 -11.41 25.88 -29.16
CA LEU A 597 -10.68 24.63 -28.90
C LEU A 597 -9.63 24.40 -30.00
N PRO A 598 -8.43 23.88 -29.66
CA PRO A 598 -7.44 23.48 -30.65
C PRO A 598 -7.97 22.29 -31.46
N HIS A 599 -8.17 22.48 -32.77
CA HIS A 599 -8.64 21.44 -33.69
C HIS A 599 -7.44 20.67 -34.28
N TYR A 600 -7.36 19.37 -34.01
CA TYR A 600 -6.38 18.47 -34.63
C TYR A 600 -6.98 17.75 -35.83
N ASP A 601 -6.12 17.33 -36.75
CA ASP A 601 -6.51 16.49 -37.90
C ASP A 601 -7.10 15.14 -37.44
N LEU A 602 -8.03 14.60 -38.24
CA LEU A 602 -8.77 13.36 -37.97
C LEU A 602 -7.82 12.17 -37.72
N GLY A 603 -6.71 12.11 -38.47
CA GLY A 603 -5.69 11.08 -38.31
C GLY A 603 -4.96 11.16 -36.95
N TYR A 604 -4.71 12.37 -36.44
CA TYR A 604 -4.13 12.56 -35.11
C TYR A 604 -5.13 12.19 -34.01
N GLN A 605 -6.40 12.57 -34.16
CA GLN A 605 -7.46 12.23 -33.20
C GLN A 605 -7.72 10.72 -33.12
N LEU A 606 -7.70 10.02 -34.25
CA LEU A 606 -7.83 8.55 -34.30
C LEU A 606 -6.60 7.85 -33.71
N ASN A 607 -5.39 8.30 -34.05
CA ASN A 607 -4.16 7.79 -33.44
C ASN A 607 -4.12 8.02 -31.93
N GLU A 608 -4.71 9.13 -31.44
CA GLU A 608 -4.86 9.42 -30.01
C GLU A 608 -5.86 8.47 -29.33
N ILE A 609 -7.00 8.18 -29.97
CA ILE A 609 -7.96 7.19 -29.47
C ILE A 609 -7.33 5.79 -29.44
N GLU A 610 -6.56 5.42 -30.46
CA GLU A 610 -5.85 4.14 -30.54
C GLU A 610 -4.68 4.07 -29.53
N ALA A 611 -3.92 5.15 -29.34
CA ALA A 611 -2.85 5.24 -28.34
C ALA A 611 -3.37 5.13 -26.91
N ARG A 612 -4.60 5.61 -26.63
CA ARG A 612 -5.32 5.38 -25.36
C ARG A 612 -5.69 3.91 -25.13
N GLY A 613 -5.73 3.09 -26.18
CA GLY A 613 -6.02 1.65 -26.14
C GLY A 613 -4.88 0.76 -25.61
N GLY A 614 -3.64 1.25 -25.56
CA GLY A 614 -2.43 0.44 -25.36
C GLY A 614 -2.10 -0.04 -23.93
N GLY A 615 -2.96 0.17 -22.93
CA GLY A 615 -2.70 -0.39 -21.58
C GLY A 615 -3.44 0.24 -20.39
N ARG A 616 -4.19 1.33 -20.59
CA ARG A 616 -4.99 1.98 -19.52
C ARG A 616 -6.43 2.31 -19.94
N VAL A 617 -7.05 1.39 -20.70
CA VAL A 617 -8.50 1.36 -21.01
C VAL A 617 -9.37 1.44 -19.74
N TYR A 618 -8.84 1.09 -18.57
CA TYR A 618 -9.55 1.11 -17.29
C TYR A 618 -10.05 2.48 -16.81
N ALA A 619 -9.47 3.61 -17.23
CA ALA A 619 -9.94 4.94 -16.79
C ALA A 619 -11.17 5.41 -17.59
N PHE A 620 -11.12 5.26 -18.92
CA PHE A 620 -12.21 5.63 -19.82
C PHE A 620 -13.46 4.73 -19.67
N VAL A 621 -13.27 3.46 -19.30
CA VAL A 621 -14.35 2.45 -19.23
C VAL A 621 -14.95 2.29 -17.82
N ARG A 622 -14.37 2.87 -16.76
CA ARG A 622 -14.73 2.54 -15.35
C ARG A 622 -16.13 2.92 -14.88
N GLN A 623 -16.91 3.64 -15.68
CA GLN A 623 -18.32 3.91 -15.39
C GLN A 623 -19.20 3.37 -16.52
N GLY A 624 -19.34 2.04 -16.52
CA GLY A 624 -20.42 1.26 -17.12
C GLY A 624 -21.26 1.90 -18.22
N VAL A 625 -20.79 1.80 -19.46
CA VAL A 625 -21.58 1.28 -20.59
C VAL A 625 -20.58 0.50 -21.45
N GLU A 626 -20.79 -0.81 -21.62
CA GLU A 626 -20.23 -1.51 -22.77
C GLU A 626 -20.75 -0.78 -24.02
N PHE A 627 -19.94 0.07 -24.65
CA PHE A 627 -20.22 0.51 -26.00
C PHE A 627 -19.97 -0.68 -26.92
N LYS A 628 -20.95 -1.57 -27.01
CA LYS A 628 -21.14 -2.41 -28.18
C LYS A 628 -21.50 -1.46 -29.32
N ILE A 629 -20.50 -1.04 -30.08
CA ILE A 629 -20.73 -0.40 -31.37
C ILE A 629 -21.30 -1.51 -32.26
N LEU A 630 -22.63 -1.61 -32.28
CA LEU A 630 -23.36 -2.30 -33.33
C LEU A 630 -23.33 -1.36 -34.52
N PHE A 631 -22.46 -1.67 -35.48
CA PHE A 631 -22.66 -1.22 -36.85
C PHE A 631 -23.81 -2.04 -37.41
N ASP A 632 -24.96 -1.40 -37.63
CA ASP A 632 -25.92 -1.79 -38.66
C ASP A 632 -25.63 -0.96 -39.93
#